data_AF-X1LSX5-F1
#
_entry.id   AF-X1LSX5-F1
#
_cell.length_a   1.000
_cell.length_b   1.000
_cell.length_c   1.000
_cell.angle_alpha   90.00
_cell.angle_beta   90.00
_cell.angle_gamma   90.00
#
_symmetry.space_group_name_H-M   'P 1'
#
loop_
_entity.id
_entity.type
_entity.pdbx_description
1 polymer ?
#
loop_
_entity_poly.entity_id
_entity_poly.type
_entity_poly.pdbx_seq_one_letter_code
_entity_poly.pdbx_strand_id
1 'polypeptide(L)'
;ELTAEDIVLDIHRFIESPWGGRFDGLITKDGVKATDRYTLVIEFERYSPVVMYFLGFEDRALISPPETETAGADKWENQVGTGAFMFEEYVVGSHMSVVRNPNYWGKAAINGVEYQMPFMDRVVMPIIPDTATQMAALQTGKVDFYQRVGASQFGMLDKTAPQILKSYQADMGSDFQMRCDEPPLDDVRVRRALMIGTNIKDLRRVVKAEDLPFFWAPYSPEDPTIFTPLEEMPEDIQRLYDYNPTLAKQMLEEAVGPPDADGVFFTIDLTVSGTHGVTATEAVDLAALLKDQWAKIGVEATIGSLDPVTYFARIYEVPPLFHGVILWGVAVADPVGIINSYYKTG
;
A
#
# COMPACT_ATOMS: atom_id res chain seq x y z
N GLU A 1 20.80 -13.01 -21.18
CA GLU A 1 20.86 -13.99 -20.06
C GLU A 1 20.92 -13.18 -18.78
N LEU A 2 20.36 -13.66 -17.68
CA LEU A 2 20.51 -13.02 -16.38
C LEU A 2 21.74 -13.56 -15.65
N THR A 3 22.60 -12.66 -15.19
CA THR A 3 23.84 -12.95 -14.48
C THR A 3 23.88 -12.23 -13.12
N ALA A 4 24.84 -12.60 -12.28
CA ALA A 4 25.04 -11.91 -11.00
C ALA A 4 25.35 -10.41 -11.19
N GLU A 5 26.03 -10.02 -12.28
CA GLU A 5 26.37 -8.63 -12.56
C GLU A 5 25.13 -7.75 -12.80
N ASP A 6 24.10 -8.30 -13.44
CA ASP A 6 22.85 -7.58 -13.67
C ASP A 6 22.17 -7.19 -12.35
N ILE A 7 22.24 -8.07 -11.34
CA ILE A 7 21.71 -7.83 -10.00
C ILE A 7 22.58 -6.82 -9.24
N VAL A 8 23.91 -6.88 -9.38
CA VAL A 8 24.83 -5.91 -8.79
C VAL A 8 24.51 -4.50 -9.27
N LEU A 9 24.36 -4.33 -10.59
CA LEU A 9 24.05 -3.03 -11.20
C LEU A 9 22.69 -2.49 -10.77
N ASP A 10 21.68 -3.35 -10.65
CA ASP A 10 20.34 -2.99 -10.20
C ASP A 10 20.34 -2.50 -8.74
N ILE A 11 20.95 -3.26 -7.82
CA ILE A 11 21.02 -2.88 -6.41
C ILE A 11 21.81 -1.58 -6.22
N HIS A 12 22.95 -1.41 -6.91
CA HIS A 12 23.74 -0.17 -6.83
C HIS A 12 22.96 1.04 -7.33
N ARG A 13 22.25 0.91 -8.46
CA ARG A 13 21.39 1.98 -8.98
C ARG A 13 20.33 2.40 -7.96
N PHE A 14 19.74 1.44 -7.26
CA PHE A 14 18.76 1.74 -6.22
C PHE A 14 19.39 2.48 -5.04
N ILE A 15 20.56 2.03 -4.55
CA ILE A 15 21.32 2.68 -3.46
C ILE A 15 21.66 4.14 -3.83
N GLU A 16 21.96 4.42 -5.09
CA GLU A 16 22.28 5.77 -5.59
C GLU A 16 21.05 6.65 -5.87
N SER A 17 19.85 6.06 -5.89
CA SER A 17 18.60 6.76 -6.14
C SER A 17 18.15 7.60 -4.94
N PRO A 18 17.18 8.53 -5.09
CA PRO A 18 16.54 9.22 -3.97
C PRO A 18 15.93 8.30 -2.90
N TRP A 19 15.71 7.02 -3.23
CA TRP A 19 15.15 5.99 -2.34
C TRP A 19 16.20 5.09 -1.70
N GLY A 20 17.48 5.31 -1.99
CA GLY A 20 18.60 4.49 -1.52
C GLY A 20 18.72 4.38 0.00
N GLY A 21 18.18 5.36 0.74
CA GLY A 21 18.19 5.38 2.20
C GLY A 21 17.53 4.16 2.87
N ARG A 22 16.74 3.38 2.13
CA ARG A 22 16.18 2.10 2.63
C ARG A 22 17.26 1.01 2.85
N PHE A 23 18.45 1.16 2.27
CA PHE A 23 19.61 0.29 2.51
C PHE A 23 20.65 0.91 3.48
N ASP A 24 20.42 2.11 3.99
CA ASP A 24 21.33 2.79 4.91
C ASP A 24 21.53 1.96 6.19
N GLY A 25 22.79 1.71 6.53
CA GLY A 25 23.15 0.90 7.69
C GLY A 25 22.75 -0.57 7.57
N LEU A 26 22.34 -1.03 6.38
CA LEU A 26 22.00 -2.42 6.10
C LEU A 26 23.07 -3.08 5.23
N ILE A 27 23.30 -2.57 4.02
CA ILE A 27 24.32 -3.07 3.09
C ILE A 27 25.56 -2.19 3.21
N THR A 28 26.76 -2.78 3.23
CA THR A 28 27.99 -1.98 3.22
C THR A 28 28.10 -1.21 1.90
N LYS A 29 28.72 -0.02 1.93
CA LYS A 29 28.82 0.87 0.75
C LYS A 29 29.28 0.19 -0.55
N ASP A 30 30.14 -0.84 -0.45
CA ASP A 30 30.65 -1.63 -1.59
C ASP A 30 30.31 -3.14 -1.43
N GLY A 31 29.25 -3.45 -0.67
CA GLY A 31 28.96 -4.80 -0.21
C GLY A 31 28.37 -5.74 -1.23
N VAL A 32 27.94 -5.23 -2.38
CA VAL A 32 27.25 -5.99 -3.42
C VAL A 32 28.21 -6.24 -4.57
N LYS A 33 28.57 -7.51 -4.78
CA LYS A 33 29.53 -7.92 -5.82
C LYS A 33 29.21 -9.28 -6.40
N ALA A 34 29.46 -9.44 -7.70
CA ALA A 34 29.48 -10.73 -8.36
C ALA A 34 30.86 -11.38 -8.13
N THR A 35 30.91 -12.56 -7.52
CA THR A 35 32.17 -13.33 -7.39
C THR A 35 32.42 -14.24 -8.59
N ASP A 36 31.36 -14.59 -9.31
CA ASP A 36 31.40 -15.21 -10.63
C ASP A 36 30.10 -14.91 -11.39
N ARG A 37 29.92 -15.53 -12.57
CA ARG A 37 28.77 -15.28 -13.47
C ARG A 37 27.40 -15.50 -12.81
N TYR A 38 27.29 -16.43 -11.85
CA TYR A 38 26.01 -16.82 -11.22
C TYR A 38 26.05 -16.78 -9.69
N THR A 39 27.10 -16.22 -9.10
CA THR A 39 27.25 -16.06 -7.66
C THR A 39 27.34 -14.59 -7.28
N LEU A 40 26.35 -14.13 -6.52
CA LEU A 40 26.28 -12.82 -5.90
C LEU A 40 26.69 -12.92 -4.41
N VAL A 41 27.47 -11.96 -3.94
CA VAL A 41 27.76 -11.75 -2.51
C VAL A 41 27.22 -10.39 -2.11
N ILE A 42 26.45 -10.36 -1.03
CA ILE A 42 25.96 -9.14 -0.37
C ILE A 42 26.52 -9.13 1.05
N GLU A 43 27.31 -8.11 1.37
CA GLU A 43 27.88 -7.89 2.70
C GLU A 43 26.99 -6.92 3.48
N PHE A 44 26.55 -7.36 4.66
CA PHE A 44 25.68 -6.58 5.55
C PHE A 44 26.48 -5.94 6.67
N GLU A 45 26.15 -4.70 7.04
CA GLU A 45 26.70 -4.02 8.21
C GLU A 45 26.18 -4.60 9.53
N ARG A 46 24.95 -5.15 9.49
CA ARG A 46 24.30 -5.81 10.62
C ARG A 46 23.35 -6.89 10.12
N TYR A 47 23.08 -7.87 10.98
CA TYR A 47 22.00 -8.82 10.73
C TYR A 47 20.66 -8.07 10.61
N SER A 48 19.91 -8.35 9.54
CA SER A 48 18.55 -7.86 9.37
C SER A 48 17.71 -8.88 8.59
N PRO A 49 16.57 -9.34 9.15
CA PRO A 49 15.67 -10.24 8.44
C PRO A 49 14.96 -9.57 7.25
N VAL A 50 14.89 -8.22 7.22
CA VAL A 50 14.20 -7.44 6.17
C VAL A 50 14.89 -7.52 4.82
N VAL A 51 16.18 -7.86 4.78
CA VAL A 51 16.90 -7.83 3.51
C VAL A 51 16.26 -8.75 2.46
N MET A 52 15.72 -9.90 2.87
CA MET A 52 15.05 -10.80 1.94
C MET A 52 13.73 -10.22 1.43
N TYR A 53 13.00 -9.48 2.27
CA TYR A 53 11.83 -8.72 1.83
C TYR A 53 12.23 -7.65 0.81
N PHE A 54 13.29 -6.90 1.11
CA PHE A 54 13.88 -5.92 0.23
C PHE A 54 14.52 -6.48 -1.04
N LEU A 55 14.82 -7.77 -1.15
CA LEU A 55 15.32 -8.37 -2.39
C LEU A 55 14.22 -9.11 -3.16
N GLY A 56 13.07 -9.37 -2.51
CA GLY A 56 12.03 -10.25 -3.03
C GLY A 56 10.63 -9.66 -3.11
N PHE A 57 10.43 -8.39 -2.71
CA PHE A 57 9.12 -7.76 -2.64
C PHE A 57 9.07 -6.41 -3.38
N GLU A 58 7.87 -6.03 -3.83
CA GLU A 58 7.55 -4.77 -4.50
C GLU A 58 8.48 -4.43 -5.69
N ASP A 59 8.98 -3.20 -5.74
CA ASP A 59 9.82 -2.60 -6.79
C ASP A 59 11.17 -3.32 -6.98
N ARG A 60 11.52 -4.23 -6.07
CA ARG A 60 12.84 -4.89 -5.99
C ARG A 60 12.81 -6.36 -6.36
N ALA A 61 11.62 -6.96 -6.46
CA ALA A 61 11.45 -8.26 -7.12
C ALA A 61 11.71 -8.16 -8.64
N LEU A 62 11.72 -6.94 -9.17
CA LEU A 62 11.97 -6.60 -10.56
C LEU A 62 13.42 -6.14 -10.71
N ILE A 63 14.25 -6.97 -11.33
CA ILE A 63 15.61 -6.56 -11.73
C ILE A 63 15.44 -5.62 -12.93
N SER A 64 15.92 -4.38 -12.84
CA SER A 64 15.91 -3.40 -13.93
C SER A 64 17.15 -3.59 -14.81
N PRO A 65 17.04 -4.30 -15.95
CA PRO A 65 18.21 -4.73 -16.70
C PRO A 65 18.96 -3.52 -17.29
N PRO A 66 20.30 -3.57 -17.41
CA PRO A 66 21.09 -2.48 -18.00
C PRO A 66 20.60 -2.05 -19.39
N GLU A 67 20.03 -2.97 -20.16
CA GLU A 67 19.45 -2.70 -21.48
C GLU A 67 18.24 -1.77 -21.41
N THR A 68 17.36 -1.93 -20.43
CA THR A 68 16.18 -1.07 -20.25
C THR A 68 16.60 0.36 -19.93
N GLU A 69 17.58 0.55 -19.05
CA GLU A 69 18.11 1.89 -18.77
C GLU A 69 18.75 2.54 -19.99
N THR A 70 19.61 1.80 -20.67
CA THR A 70 20.36 2.32 -21.82
C THR A 70 19.41 2.75 -22.94
N ALA A 71 18.30 2.02 -23.12
CA ALA A 71 17.30 2.32 -24.13
C ALA A 71 16.34 3.45 -23.71
N GLY A 72 16.19 3.71 -22.40
CA GLY A 72 15.27 4.67 -21.79
C GLY A 72 14.14 3.96 -21.06
N ALA A 73 14.23 3.89 -19.74
CA ALA A 73 13.32 3.15 -18.86
C ALA A 73 11.91 3.77 -18.73
N ASP A 74 11.69 4.98 -19.26
CA ASP A 74 10.39 5.66 -19.26
C ASP A 74 9.44 5.13 -20.34
N LYS A 75 9.97 4.40 -21.33
CA LYS A 75 9.22 3.85 -22.45
C LYS A 75 8.89 2.39 -22.21
N TRP A 76 7.63 2.03 -22.40
CA TRP A 76 7.16 0.66 -22.22
C TRP A 76 7.81 -0.28 -23.27
N GLU A 77 8.14 0.23 -24.46
CA GLU A 77 8.78 -0.50 -25.55
C GLU A 77 10.21 -0.98 -25.19
N ASN A 78 10.84 -0.31 -24.24
CA ASN A 78 12.20 -0.58 -23.80
C ASN A 78 12.27 -1.51 -22.59
N GLN A 79 11.11 -1.87 -22.02
CA GLN A 79 11.04 -2.74 -20.85
C GLN A 79 11.39 -4.17 -21.26
N VAL A 80 12.48 -4.68 -20.72
CA VAL A 80 12.90 -6.08 -20.89
C VAL A 80 13.00 -6.75 -19.53
N GLY A 81 12.83 -8.07 -19.49
CA GLY A 81 12.88 -8.82 -18.24
C GLY A 81 12.96 -10.33 -18.47
N THR A 82 13.06 -11.06 -17.36
CA THR A 82 13.17 -12.54 -17.34
C THR A 82 11.84 -13.24 -17.07
N GLY A 83 10.75 -12.46 -16.99
CA GLY A 83 9.41 -12.91 -16.62
C GLY A 83 8.72 -13.79 -17.67
N ALA A 84 7.56 -14.32 -17.27
CA ALA A 84 6.75 -15.22 -18.08
C ALA A 84 6.11 -14.55 -19.31
N PHE A 85 5.96 -13.23 -19.26
CA PHE A 85 5.38 -12.42 -20.34
C PHE A 85 6.31 -11.27 -20.71
N MET A 86 6.19 -10.82 -21.96
CA MET A 86 6.88 -9.67 -22.54
C MET A 86 5.84 -8.62 -22.92
N PHE A 87 6.18 -7.34 -22.82
CA PHE A 87 5.30 -6.27 -23.31
C PHE A 87 5.02 -6.43 -24.81
N GLU A 88 3.75 -6.35 -25.19
CA GLU A 88 3.31 -6.33 -26.58
C GLU A 88 2.86 -4.92 -26.96
N GLU A 89 1.93 -4.33 -26.20
CA GLU A 89 1.47 -2.97 -26.44
C GLU A 89 1.00 -2.25 -25.17
N TYR A 90 1.13 -0.92 -25.19
CA TYR A 90 0.46 -0.04 -24.25
C TYR A 90 -0.22 1.09 -25.01
N VAL A 91 -1.54 1.07 -25.02
CA VAL A 91 -2.37 2.15 -25.59
C VAL A 91 -2.91 2.97 -24.44
N VAL A 92 -2.34 4.18 -24.29
CA VAL A 92 -2.66 5.13 -23.21
C VAL A 92 -4.17 5.31 -23.05
N GLY A 93 -4.67 5.09 -21.83
CA GLY A 93 -6.07 5.23 -21.49
C GLY A 93 -6.99 4.13 -22.03
N SER A 94 -6.46 3.12 -22.73
CA SER A 94 -7.23 2.02 -23.30
C SER A 94 -6.85 0.68 -22.68
N HIS A 95 -5.63 0.20 -22.89
CA HIS A 95 -5.22 -1.12 -22.40
C HIS A 95 -3.70 -1.32 -22.46
N MET A 96 -3.25 -2.34 -21.76
CA MET A 96 -1.90 -2.88 -21.80
C MET A 96 -1.99 -4.37 -22.16
N SER A 97 -1.18 -4.85 -23.08
CA SER A 97 -1.08 -6.29 -23.37
C SER A 97 0.34 -6.79 -23.20
N VAL A 98 0.43 -8.04 -22.74
CA VAL A 98 1.68 -8.78 -22.62
C VAL A 98 1.52 -10.15 -23.25
N VAL A 99 2.54 -10.61 -23.97
CA VAL A 99 2.56 -11.88 -24.70
C VAL A 99 3.50 -12.87 -24.05
N ARG A 100 3.23 -14.16 -24.21
CA ARG A 100 4.06 -15.25 -23.71
C ARG A 100 5.53 -15.04 -24.08
N ASN A 101 6.42 -15.10 -23.08
CA ASN A 101 7.86 -15.20 -23.33
C ASN A 101 8.18 -16.64 -23.76
N PRO A 102 8.56 -16.89 -25.03
CA PRO A 102 8.87 -18.24 -25.51
C PRO A 102 10.11 -18.84 -24.85
N ASN A 103 10.95 -18.00 -24.23
CA ASN A 103 12.18 -18.39 -23.55
C ASN A 103 12.01 -18.40 -22.02
N TYR A 104 10.79 -18.39 -21.50
CA TYR A 104 10.58 -18.40 -20.05
C TYR A 104 11.13 -19.70 -19.45
N TRP A 105 11.89 -19.56 -18.38
CA TRP A 105 12.60 -20.67 -17.74
C TRP A 105 11.73 -21.43 -16.73
N GLY A 106 10.67 -20.80 -16.23
CA GLY A 106 9.84 -21.36 -15.15
C GLY A 106 8.99 -22.54 -15.60
N LYS A 107 8.85 -23.52 -14.70
CA LYS A 107 7.95 -24.67 -14.84
C LYS A 107 6.99 -24.74 -13.65
N ALA A 108 5.81 -25.29 -13.87
CA ALA A 108 4.84 -25.57 -12.83
C ALA A 108 4.59 -27.07 -12.72
N ALA A 109 4.65 -27.63 -11.52
CA ALA A 109 4.25 -29.01 -11.26
C ALA A 109 2.78 -29.03 -10.83
N ILE A 110 1.90 -29.61 -11.66
CA ILE A 110 0.47 -29.76 -11.38
C ILE A 110 0.18 -31.26 -11.29
N ASN A 111 -0.30 -31.71 -10.13
CA ASN A 111 -0.56 -33.13 -9.85
C ASN A 111 0.64 -34.05 -10.16
N GLY A 112 1.85 -33.58 -9.87
CA GLY A 112 3.10 -34.32 -10.11
C GLY A 112 3.59 -34.30 -11.56
N VAL A 113 2.92 -33.59 -12.47
CA VAL A 113 3.34 -33.43 -13.87
C VAL A 113 3.93 -32.03 -14.07
N GLU A 114 5.13 -31.95 -14.63
CA GLU A 114 5.77 -30.67 -14.97
C GLU A 114 5.23 -30.09 -16.27
N TYR A 115 4.88 -28.81 -16.25
CA TYR A 115 4.45 -28.04 -17.39
C TYR A 115 5.35 -26.82 -17.59
N GLN A 116 5.61 -26.48 -18.86
CA GLN A 116 6.28 -25.25 -19.22
C GLN A 116 5.33 -24.06 -19.02
N MET A 117 5.78 -23.05 -18.27
CA MET A 117 5.02 -21.82 -18.05
C MET A 117 5.36 -20.74 -19.10
N PRO A 118 4.53 -19.69 -19.24
CA PRO A 118 3.15 -19.59 -18.74
C PRO A 118 2.18 -20.46 -19.53
N PHE A 119 0.97 -20.70 -19.03
CA PHE A 119 -0.07 -21.43 -19.78
C PHE A 119 -0.77 -20.58 -20.85
N MET A 120 -0.81 -19.26 -20.64
CA MET A 120 -1.51 -18.32 -21.51
C MET A 120 -0.59 -17.78 -22.61
N ASP A 121 -1.16 -17.53 -23.78
CA ASP A 121 -0.44 -16.92 -24.91
C ASP A 121 -0.35 -15.41 -24.80
N ARG A 122 -1.37 -14.78 -24.23
CA ARG A 122 -1.48 -13.33 -24.06
C ARG A 122 -2.35 -12.98 -22.86
N VAL A 123 -1.99 -11.91 -22.17
CA VAL A 123 -2.80 -11.25 -21.14
C VAL A 123 -3.11 -9.84 -21.63
N VAL A 124 -4.38 -9.44 -21.55
CA VAL A 124 -4.83 -8.07 -21.87
C VAL A 124 -5.41 -7.45 -20.61
N MET A 125 -4.89 -6.30 -20.22
CA MET A 125 -5.30 -5.52 -19.06
C MET A 125 -5.99 -4.25 -19.55
N PRO A 126 -7.32 -4.25 -19.70
CA PRO A 126 -8.06 -3.06 -20.10
C PRO A 126 -8.07 -2.01 -18.98
N ILE A 127 -7.92 -0.74 -19.36
CA ILE A 127 -8.07 0.40 -18.46
C ILE A 127 -9.54 0.80 -18.47
N ILE A 128 -10.25 0.44 -17.41
CA ILE A 128 -11.66 0.79 -17.22
C ILE A 128 -11.74 1.67 -15.96
N PRO A 129 -11.82 3.00 -16.08
CA PRO A 129 -11.76 3.88 -14.91
C PRO A 129 -12.97 3.76 -13.97
N ASP A 130 -14.14 3.50 -14.52
CA ASP A 130 -15.39 3.42 -13.77
C ASP A 130 -15.59 2.03 -13.14
N THR A 131 -15.74 2.00 -11.81
CA THR A 131 -15.90 0.75 -11.05
C THR A 131 -17.17 -0.02 -11.41
N ALA A 132 -18.28 0.66 -11.70
CA ALA A 132 -19.50 -0.03 -12.10
C ALA A 132 -19.32 -0.77 -13.43
N THR A 133 -18.58 -0.17 -14.36
CA THR A 133 -18.21 -0.77 -15.65
C THR A 133 -17.25 -1.94 -15.47
N GLN A 134 -16.26 -1.84 -14.57
CA GLN A 134 -15.39 -2.97 -14.21
C GLN A 134 -16.20 -4.16 -13.68
N MET A 135 -17.14 -3.90 -12.77
CA MET A 135 -18.01 -4.93 -12.20
C MET A 135 -18.91 -5.59 -13.25
N ALA A 136 -19.49 -4.82 -14.16
CA ALA A 136 -20.27 -5.35 -15.26
C ALA A 136 -19.42 -6.19 -16.23
N ALA A 137 -18.19 -5.75 -16.53
CA ALA A 137 -17.25 -6.50 -17.37
C ALA A 137 -16.88 -7.86 -16.74
N LEU A 138 -16.64 -7.88 -15.42
CA LEU A 138 -16.40 -9.10 -14.67
C LEU A 138 -17.62 -10.03 -14.68
N GLN A 139 -18.82 -9.52 -14.36
CA GLN A 139 -20.07 -10.30 -14.35
C GLN A 139 -20.41 -10.92 -15.71
N THR A 140 -20.08 -10.22 -16.80
CA THR A 140 -20.33 -10.67 -18.17
C THR A 140 -19.23 -11.55 -18.75
N GLY A 141 -18.13 -11.77 -18.02
CA GLY A 141 -16.97 -12.53 -18.50
C GLY A 141 -16.16 -11.80 -19.58
N LYS A 142 -16.30 -10.48 -19.71
CA LYS A 142 -15.41 -9.67 -20.55
C LYS A 142 -14.02 -9.49 -19.92
N VAL A 143 -13.94 -9.63 -18.60
CA VAL A 143 -12.69 -9.66 -17.83
C VAL A 143 -12.72 -10.93 -16.98
N ASP A 144 -11.67 -11.73 -17.07
CA ASP A 144 -11.55 -13.00 -16.36
C ASP A 144 -11.09 -12.86 -14.90
N PHE A 145 -10.42 -11.74 -14.58
CA PHE A 145 -9.77 -11.53 -13.29
C PHE A 145 -9.83 -10.06 -12.86
N TYR A 146 -10.19 -9.82 -11.60
CA TYR A 146 -10.23 -8.48 -11.03
C TYR A 146 -9.92 -8.51 -9.53
N GLN A 147 -8.87 -7.80 -9.10
CA GLN A 147 -8.36 -7.85 -7.72
C GLN A 147 -8.97 -6.81 -6.78
N ARG A 148 -9.60 -5.75 -7.31
CA ARG A 148 -10.06 -4.60 -6.49
C ARG A 148 -11.57 -4.59 -6.30
N VAL A 149 -12.15 -5.76 -6.05
CA VAL A 149 -13.56 -5.85 -5.67
C VAL A 149 -13.69 -5.41 -4.20
N GLY A 150 -14.36 -4.30 -3.94
CA GLY A 150 -14.67 -3.88 -2.57
C GLY A 150 -15.58 -4.90 -1.88
N ALA A 151 -15.38 -5.11 -0.57
CA ALA A 151 -16.19 -6.04 0.23
C ALA A 151 -17.70 -5.78 0.07
N SER A 152 -18.06 -4.51 -0.11
CA SER A 152 -19.43 -4.03 -0.34
C SER A 152 -20.14 -4.65 -1.56
N GLN A 153 -19.39 -5.18 -2.52
CA GLN A 153 -19.87 -5.78 -3.77
C GLN A 153 -20.02 -7.31 -3.71
N PHE A 154 -19.46 -7.97 -2.69
CA PHE A 154 -19.39 -9.45 -2.65
C PHE A 154 -20.79 -10.08 -2.61
N GLY A 155 -21.67 -9.56 -1.76
CA GLY A 155 -23.05 -10.07 -1.66
C GLY A 155 -23.89 -9.85 -2.92
N MET A 156 -23.54 -8.87 -3.77
CA MET A 156 -24.14 -8.74 -5.09
C MET A 156 -23.59 -9.82 -6.03
N LEU A 157 -22.27 -9.98 -6.10
CA LEU A 157 -21.61 -10.99 -6.93
C LEU A 157 -22.11 -12.41 -6.61
N ASP A 158 -22.32 -12.74 -5.34
CA ASP A 158 -22.89 -14.03 -4.93
C ASP A 158 -24.25 -14.32 -5.55
N LYS A 159 -25.04 -13.28 -5.81
CA LYS A 159 -26.38 -13.40 -6.41
C LYS A 159 -26.33 -13.36 -7.93
N THR A 160 -25.49 -12.50 -8.49
CA THR A 160 -25.50 -12.19 -9.93
C THR A 160 -24.49 -12.98 -10.75
N ALA A 161 -23.40 -13.43 -10.13
CA ALA A 161 -22.29 -14.13 -10.78
C ALA A 161 -21.64 -15.18 -9.84
N PRO A 162 -22.41 -16.16 -9.32
CA PRO A 162 -21.92 -17.15 -8.36
C PRO A 162 -20.82 -18.08 -8.89
N GLN A 163 -20.62 -18.13 -10.20
CA GLN A 163 -19.55 -18.89 -10.85
C GLN A 163 -18.16 -18.27 -10.68
N ILE A 164 -18.09 -16.99 -10.29
CA ILE A 164 -16.81 -16.29 -10.10
C ILE A 164 -16.20 -16.78 -8.79
N LEU A 165 -15.00 -17.37 -8.89
CA LEU A 165 -14.21 -17.73 -7.72
C LEU A 165 -13.73 -16.46 -7.03
N LYS A 166 -13.97 -16.40 -5.72
CA LYS A 166 -13.57 -15.27 -4.88
C LYS A 166 -12.52 -15.73 -3.90
N SER A 167 -11.47 -14.92 -3.76
CA SER A 167 -10.53 -15.02 -2.65
C SER A 167 -10.59 -13.72 -1.88
N TYR A 168 -10.67 -13.81 -0.56
CA TYR A 168 -10.31 -12.68 0.28
C TYR A 168 -8.78 -12.62 0.27
N GLN A 169 -8.24 -11.45 -0.04
CA GLN A 169 -6.84 -11.15 0.22
C GLN A 169 -6.83 -10.11 1.33
N ALA A 170 -6.37 -10.51 2.51
CA ALA A 170 -6.08 -9.62 3.62
C ALA A 170 -4.65 -9.10 3.45
N ASP A 171 -4.43 -8.28 2.42
CA ASP A 171 -3.09 -7.77 2.10
C ASP A 171 -2.76 -6.45 2.81
N MET A 172 -3.77 -5.60 3.11
CA MET A 172 -3.57 -4.28 3.70
C MET A 172 -4.66 -3.84 4.69
N GLY A 173 -4.26 -3.24 5.82
CA GLY A 173 -5.18 -2.58 6.76
C GLY A 173 -5.30 -1.09 6.45
N SER A 174 -6.51 -0.50 6.55
CA SER A 174 -6.68 0.94 6.33
C SER A 174 -6.24 1.77 7.54
N ASP A 175 -5.51 2.85 7.28
CA ASP A 175 -5.01 3.79 8.29
C ASP A 175 -5.15 5.26 7.86
N PHE A 176 -5.04 6.15 8.85
CA PHE A 176 -4.94 7.59 8.63
C PHE A 176 -3.50 8.01 8.92
N GLN A 177 -2.75 8.38 7.89
CA GLN A 177 -1.35 8.79 8.04
C GLN A 177 -1.26 10.30 8.21
N MET A 178 -0.51 10.75 9.21
CA MET A 178 -0.43 12.15 9.63
C MET A 178 0.99 12.70 9.42
N ARG A 179 1.12 13.94 8.95
CA ARG A 179 2.41 14.65 8.87
C ARG A 179 2.94 14.97 10.27
N CYS A 180 3.67 14.02 10.86
CA CYS A 180 4.21 14.11 12.23
C CYS A 180 5.36 15.12 12.40
N ASP A 181 5.69 15.85 11.35
CA ASP A 181 6.71 16.90 11.25
C ASP A 181 6.11 18.29 10.99
N GLU A 182 4.78 18.40 10.99
CA GLU A 182 4.05 19.66 10.79
C GLU A 182 3.14 19.96 12.00
N PRO A 183 3.20 21.18 12.58
CA PRO A 183 2.25 21.58 13.61
C PRO A 183 0.80 21.56 13.09
N PRO A 184 -0.19 21.16 13.93
CA PRO A 184 -0.06 20.67 15.30
C PRO A 184 0.12 19.14 15.40
N LEU A 185 0.29 18.45 14.27
CA LEU A 185 0.40 17.00 14.19
C LEU A 185 1.77 16.48 14.63
N ASP A 186 2.76 17.34 14.83
CA ASP A 186 4.04 17.06 15.47
C ASP A 186 3.89 16.64 16.94
N ASP A 187 2.88 17.17 17.66
CA ASP A 187 2.53 16.76 19.01
C ASP A 187 1.76 15.42 19.04
N VAL A 188 2.35 14.40 19.68
CA VAL A 188 1.73 13.08 19.84
C VAL A 188 0.40 13.12 20.60
N ARG A 189 0.19 14.10 21.48
CA ARG A 189 -1.06 14.28 22.23
C ARG A 189 -2.20 14.63 21.30
N VAL A 190 -1.95 15.45 20.29
CA VAL A 190 -2.92 15.81 19.25
C VAL A 190 -3.30 14.59 18.43
N ARG A 191 -2.33 13.80 17.96
CA ARG A 191 -2.58 12.58 17.17
C ARG A 191 -3.39 11.55 17.96
N ARG A 192 -3.09 11.37 19.25
CA ARG A 192 -3.86 10.50 20.16
C ARG A 192 -5.28 11.00 20.38
N ALA A 193 -5.46 12.32 20.53
CA ALA A 193 -6.79 12.91 20.66
C ALA A 193 -7.64 12.71 19.39
N LEU A 194 -7.04 12.85 18.19
CA LEU A 194 -7.71 12.55 16.93
C LEU A 194 -8.16 11.09 16.85
N MET A 195 -7.31 10.13 17.24
CA MET A 195 -7.67 8.70 17.28
C MET A 195 -8.83 8.42 18.24
N ILE A 196 -8.76 8.92 19.47
CA ILE A 196 -9.84 8.78 20.47
C ILE A 196 -11.13 9.47 20.02
N GLY A 197 -11.01 10.57 19.29
CA GLY A 197 -12.12 11.32 18.69
C GLY A 197 -12.69 10.68 17.41
N THR A 198 -12.14 9.56 16.95
CA THR A 198 -12.59 8.85 15.77
C THR A 198 -13.30 7.55 16.15
N ASN A 199 -14.55 7.41 15.73
CA ASN A 199 -15.29 6.16 15.85
C ASN A 199 -14.97 5.24 14.67
N ILE A 200 -13.92 4.43 14.84
CA ILE A 200 -13.46 3.44 13.85
C ILE A 200 -14.55 2.42 13.52
N LYS A 201 -15.44 2.09 14.47
CA LYS A 201 -16.55 1.17 14.23
C LYS A 201 -17.54 1.73 13.21
N ASP A 202 -17.80 3.04 13.24
CA ASP A 202 -18.68 3.69 12.26
C ASP A 202 -18.03 3.73 10.87
N LEU A 203 -16.73 4.04 10.79
CA LEU A 203 -15.96 4.04 9.54
C LEU A 203 -16.00 2.66 8.88
N ARG A 204 -15.84 1.58 9.66
CA ARG A 204 -15.93 0.20 9.13
C ARG A 204 -17.30 -0.11 8.51
N ARG A 205 -18.39 0.46 9.02
CA ARG A 205 -19.72 0.26 8.42
C ARG A 205 -19.87 0.94 7.06
N VAL A 206 -19.20 2.08 6.85
CA VAL A 206 -19.22 2.79 5.56
C VAL A 206 -18.69 1.90 4.43
N VAL A 207 -17.60 1.17 4.70
CA VAL A 207 -16.96 0.26 3.73
C VAL A 207 -17.39 -1.21 3.87
N LYS A 208 -18.40 -1.49 4.69
CA LYS A 208 -18.94 -2.83 4.98
C LYS A 208 -17.86 -3.83 5.43
N ALA A 209 -16.94 -3.39 6.28
CA ALA A 209 -15.82 -4.16 6.80
C ALA A 209 -16.07 -4.69 8.22
N GLU A 210 -17.32 -4.78 8.68
CA GLU A 210 -17.65 -5.22 10.06
C GLU A 210 -17.20 -6.65 10.38
N ASP A 211 -17.10 -7.51 9.37
CA ASP A 211 -16.64 -8.89 9.49
C ASP A 211 -15.12 -9.04 9.37
N LEU A 212 -14.41 -7.98 8.96
CA LEU A 212 -12.94 -7.96 8.94
C LEU A 212 -12.39 -7.65 10.34
N PRO A 213 -11.17 -8.06 10.69
CA PRO A 213 -10.66 -7.77 12.03
C PRO A 213 -10.52 -6.27 12.29
N PHE A 214 -10.78 -5.86 13.54
CA PHE A 214 -10.85 -4.45 13.94
C PHE A 214 -9.48 -3.77 14.07
N PHE A 215 -8.46 -4.55 14.40
CA PHE A 215 -7.09 -4.10 14.66
C PHE A 215 -6.15 -4.93 13.78
N TRP A 216 -5.51 -4.29 12.79
CA TRP A 216 -4.66 -4.94 11.76
C TRP A 216 -3.25 -4.37 11.67
N ALA A 217 -2.97 -3.24 12.30
CA ALA A 217 -1.67 -2.57 12.21
C ALA A 217 -0.92 -2.69 13.55
N PRO A 218 0.40 -2.95 13.53
CA PRO A 218 1.21 -3.17 12.33
C PRO A 218 1.12 -4.58 11.73
N TYR A 219 0.46 -5.55 12.39
CA TYR A 219 0.48 -6.97 11.97
C TYR A 219 -0.90 -7.56 11.77
N SER A 220 -1.01 -8.46 10.77
CA SER A 220 -2.25 -9.17 10.49
C SER A 220 -2.59 -10.16 11.62
N PRO A 221 -3.84 -10.23 12.10
CA PRO A 221 -4.31 -11.28 13.00
C PRO A 221 -4.34 -12.67 12.36
N GLU A 222 -4.10 -12.78 11.05
CA GLU A 222 -3.93 -14.08 10.39
C GLU A 222 -2.63 -14.78 10.81
N ASP A 223 -1.63 -14.04 11.29
CA ASP A 223 -0.40 -14.61 11.87
C ASP A 223 -0.35 -14.40 13.40
N PRO A 224 -0.84 -15.38 14.19
CA PRO A 224 -0.86 -15.28 15.64
C PRO A 224 0.54 -15.36 16.28
N THR A 225 1.61 -15.62 15.51
CA THR A 225 2.97 -15.69 16.05
C THR A 225 3.59 -14.31 16.28
N ILE A 226 3.11 -13.30 15.57
CA ILE A 226 3.59 -11.91 15.62
C ILE A 226 2.50 -10.91 15.99
N PHE A 227 1.23 -11.31 15.94
CA PHE A 227 0.09 -10.46 16.30
C PHE A 227 -0.24 -10.51 17.80
N THR A 228 -0.42 -9.34 18.40
CA THR A 228 -0.99 -9.21 19.75
C THR A 228 -2.41 -8.63 19.63
N PRO A 229 -3.45 -9.30 20.16
CA PRO A 229 -4.81 -8.77 20.19
C PRO A 229 -4.90 -7.45 20.95
N LEU A 230 -5.83 -6.57 20.55
CA LEU A 230 -6.01 -5.26 21.20
C LEU A 230 -6.30 -5.41 22.70
N GLU A 231 -7.06 -6.43 23.10
CA GLU A 231 -7.44 -6.70 24.50
C GLU A 231 -6.23 -7.07 25.39
N GLU A 232 -5.14 -7.52 24.77
CA GLU A 232 -3.88 -7.88 25.44
C GLU A 232 -2.85 -6.73 25.43
N MET A 233 -3.14 -5.64 24.71
CA MET A 233 -2.27 -4.46 24.67
C MET A 233 -2.34 -3.65 25.97
N PRO A 234 -1.35 -2.79 26.27
CA PRO A 234 -1.43 -1.84 27.38
C PRO A 234 -2.72 -0.99 27.37
N GLU A 235 -3.25 -0.64 28.54
CA GLU A 235 -4.51 0.11 28.67
C GLU A 235 -4.50 1.46 27.91
N ASP A 236 -3.35 2.12 27.84
CA ASP A 236 -3.21 3.38 27.11
C ASP A 236 -3.35 3.19 25.59
N ILE A 237 -2.96 2.04 25.05
CA ILE A 237 -3.18 1.66 23.65
C ILE A 237 -4.65 1.27 23.42
N GLN A 238 -5.23 0.46 24.31
CA GLN A 238 -6.65 0.09 24.23
C GLN A 238 -7.54 1.33 24.17
N ARG A 239 -7.23 2.32 25.01
CA ARG A 239 -7.96 3.59 25.08
C ARG A 239 -7.94 4.39 23.77
N LEU A 240 -6.93 4.23 22.91
CA LEU A 240 -6.89 4.92 21.60
C LEU A 240 -8.01 4.46 20.67
N TYR A 241 -8.55 3.26 20.90
CA TYR A 241 -9.61 2.65 20.10
C TYR A 241 -11.00 2.78 20.75
N ASP A 242 -11.07 3.38 21.94
CA ASP A 242 -12.31 3.72 22.62
C ASP A 242 -12.74 5.13 22.23
N TYR A 243 -13.76 5.20 21.37
CA TYR A 243 -14.33 6.45 20.92
C TYR A 243 -14.86 7.29 22.08
N ASN A 244 -14.20 8.42 22.37
CA ASN A 244 -14.54 9.32 23.46
C ASN A 244 -14.29 10.79 23.05
N PRO A 245 -15.26 11.45 22.38
CA PRO A 245 -15.09 12.81 21.88
C PRO A 245 -14.90 13.84 23.00
N THR A 246 -15.47 13.61 24.19
CA THR A 246 -15.28 14.50 25.35
C THR A 246 -13.82 14.50 25.81
N LEU A 247 -13.23 13.32 25.96
CA LEU A 247 -11.83 13.17 26.32
C LEU A 247 -10.92 13.73 25.22
N ALA A 248 -11.20 13.42 23.95
CA ALA A 248 -10.43 13.92 22.82
C ALA A 248 -10.39 15.46 22.81
N LYS A 249 -11.54 16.11 23.01
CA LYS A 249 -11.62 17.58 23.10
C LYS A 249 -10.77 18.15 24.24
N GLN A 250 -10.81 17.51 25.41
CA GLN A 250 -9.99 17.92 26.56
C GLN A 250 -8.50 17.77 26.26
N MET A 251 -8.09 16.65 25.66
CA MET A 251 -6.70 16.42 25.26
C MET A 251 -6.21 17.43 24.22
N LEU A 252 -7.08 17.86 23.29
CA LEU A 252 -6.75 18.91 22.33
C LEU A 252 -6.56 20.25 23.03
N GLU A 253 -7.46 20.65 23.92
CA GLU A 253 -7.33 21.90 24.68
C GLU A 253 -6.05 21.95 25.52
N GLU A 254 -5.67 20.84 26.15
CA GLU A 254 -4.42 20.70 26.89
C GLU A 254 -3.16 20.72 25.99
N ALA A 255 -3.28 20.25 24.75
CA ALA A 255 -2.17 20.15 23.82
C ALA A 255 -1.90 21.46 23.07
N VAL A 256 -2.95 22.11 22.56
CA VAL A 256 -2.84 23.27 21.66
C VAL A 256 -3.45 24.56 22.22
N GLY A 257 -4.06 24.52 23.40
CA GLY A 257 -4.72 25.67 24.04
C GLY A 257 -6.23 25.75 23.76
N PRO A 258 -6.92 26.75 24.33
CA PRO A 258 -8.36 26.91 24.15
C PRO A 258 -8.73 27.13 22.68
N PRO A 259 -9.91 26.67 22.25
CA PRO A 259 -10.35 26.89 20.87
C PRO A 259 -10.64 28.38 20.62
N ASP A 260 -10.79 28.74 19.37
CA ASP A 260 -11.27 30.05 18.95
C ASP A 260 -12.75 30.30 19.32
N ALA A 261 -13.28 31.45 18.90
CA ALA A 261 -14.66 31.85 19.19
C ALA A 261 -15.73 30.89 18.61
N ASP A 262 -15.40 30.17 17.54
CA ASP A 262 -16.27 29.20 16.89
C ASP A 262 -16.10 27.78 17.47
N GLY A 263 -15.21 27.63 18.46
CA GLY A 263 -14.95 26.35 19.11
C GLY A 263 -13.98 25.46 18.32
N VAL A 264 -13.21 26.03 17.40
CA VAL A 264 -12.23 25.33 16.57
C VAL A 264 -10.81 25.53 17.14
N PHE A 265 -10.08 24.44 17.30
CA PHE A 265 -8.66 24.46 17.70
C PHE A 265 -7.73 24.71 16.53
N PHE A 266 -7.98 24.01 15.41
CA PHE A 266 -7.22 24.11 14.17
C PHE A 266 -7.97 23.43 13.02
N THR A 267 -7.49 23.69 11.80
CA THR A 267 -7.95 23.05 10.57
C THR A 267 -6.91 22.03 10.07
N ILE A 268 -7.37 20.86 9.62
CA ILE A 268 -6.56 19.82 8.99
C ILE A 268 -7.01 19.62 7.53
N ASP A 269 -6.03 19.41 6.65
CA ASP A 269 -6.28 18.94 5.30
C ASP A 269 -6.39 17.41 5.28
N LEU A 270 -7.51 16.88 4.77
CA LEU A 270 -7.74 15.45 4.51
C LEU A 270 -7.61 15.19 3.01
N THR A 271 -6.53 14.55 2.59
CA THR A 271 -6.37 14.14 1.18
C THR A 271 -6.70 12.66 1.00
N VAL A 272 -7.58 12.35 0.05
CA VAL A 272 -8.06 10.99 -0.21
C VAL A 272 -7.98 10.60 -1.68
N SER A 273 -7.93 9.30 -1.95
CA SER A 273 -8.02 8.74 -3.29
C SER A 273 -8.64 7.35 -3.27
N GLY A 274 -9.24 6.93 -4.39
CA GLY A 274 -9.73 5.57 -4.56
C GLY A 274 -8.56 4.60 -4.76
N THR A 275 -8.18 3.87 -3.70
CA THR A 275 -7.04 2.94 -3.71
C THR A 275 -7.39 1.63 -2.98
N HIS A 276 -6.64 0.56 -3.25
CA HIS A 276 -6.66 -0.70 -2.47
C HIS A 276 -8.05 -1.23 -2.07
N GLY A 277 -8.95 -1.40 -3.05
CA GLY A 277 -10.29 -1.94 -2.82
C GLY A 277 -11.32 -0.95 -2.25
N VAL A 278 -10.90 0.29 -1.97
CA VAL A 278 -11.77 1.43 -1.64
C VAL A 278 -11.98 2.26 -2.90
N THR A 279 -13.24 2.47 -3.28
CA THR A 279 -13.58 3.35 -4.41
C THR A 279 -13.34 4.82 -4.07
N ALA A 280 -13.21 5.68 -5.07
CA ALA A 280 -13.08 7.12 -4.83
C ALA A 280 -14.27 7.71 -4.05
N THR A 281 -15.48 7.20 -4.29
CA THR A 281 -16.68 7.59 -3.54
C THR A 281 -16.61 7.14 -2.08
N GLU A 282 -16.27 5.87 -1.82
CA GLU A 282 -16.10 5.37 -0.44
C GLU A 282 -15.01 6.16 0.30
N ALA A 283 -13.91 6.53 -0.36
CA ALA A 283 -12.86 7.35 0.23
C ALA A 283 -13.34 8.75 0.64
N VAL A 284 -14.17 9.39 -0.19
CA VAL A 284 -14.80 10.68 0.14
C VAL A 284 -15.82 10.54 1.27
N ASP A 285 -16.61 9.47 1.28
CA ASP A 285 -17.58 9.19 2.36
C ASP A 285 -16.88 8.97 3.70
N LEU A 286 -15.76 8.24 3.71
CA LEU A 286 -14.90 8.08 4.89
C LEU A 286 -14.36 9.43 5.39
N ALA A 287 -13.84 10.28 4.49
CA ALA A 287 -13.35 11.61 4.85
C ALA A 287 -14.46 12.53 5.37
N ALA A 288 -15.67 12.45 4.81
CA ALA A 288 -16.82 13.20 5.29
C ALA A 288 -17.24 12.77 6.70
N LEU A 289 -17.22 11.46 6.98
CA LEU A 289 -17.49 10.94 8.32
C LEU A 289 -16.41 11.37 9.33
N LEU A 290 -15.12 11.33 8.94
CA LEU A 290 -14.05 11.88 9.76
C LEU A 290 -14.27 13.36 10.05
N LYS A 291 -14.57 14.16 9.03
CA LYS A 291 -14.85 15.59 9.17
C LYS A 291 -15.97 15.85 10.18
N ASP A 292 -17.07 15.08 10.12
CA ASP A 292 -18.18 15.19 11.09
C ASP A 292 -17.76 14.80 12.52
N GLN A 293 -16.99 13.72 12.67
CA GLN A 293 -16.52 13.28 13.98
C GLN A 293 -15.51 14.27 14.59
N TRP A 294 -14.58 14.79 13.78
CA TRP A 294 -13.56 15.74 14.21
C TRP A 294 -14.13 17.13 14.51
N ALA A 295 -15.19 17.56 13.82
CA ALA A 295 -15.89 18.79 14.18
C ALA A 295 -16.43 18.74 15.63
N LYS A 296 -16.87 17.57 16.11
CA LYS A 296 -17.37 17.40 17.50
C LYS A 296 -16.30 17.59 18.56
N ILE A 297 -15.03 17.39 18.20
CA ILE A 297 -13.88 17.61 19.09
C ILE A 297 -13.18 18.94 18.81
N GLY A 298 -13.76 19.82 17.98
CA GLY A 298 -13.21 21.15 17.68
C GLY A 298 -12.11 21.15 16.63
N VAL A 299 -12.06 20.16 15.74
CA VAL A 299 -11.10 20.10 14.62
C VAL A 299 -11.88 20.25 13.32
N GLU A 300 -11.57 21.30 12.56
CA GLU A 300 -12.13 21.45 11.22
C GLU A 300 -11.31 20.64 10.21
N ALA A 301 -11.97 20.02 9.24
CA ALA A 301 -11.30 19.32 8.15
C ALA A 301 -11.70 19.86 6.77
N THR A 302 -10.71 20.11 5.92
CA THR A 302 -10.90 20.31 4.47
C THR A 302 -10.70 18.97 3.77
N ILE A 303 -11.47 18.68 2.72
CA ILE A 303 -11.38 17.39 2.01
C ILE A 303 -10.91 17.65 0.58
N GLY A 304 -9.79 17.04 0.21
CA GLY A 304 -9.25 17.01 -1.16
C GLY A 304 -9.26 15.58 -1.70
N SER A 305 -9.92 15.37 -2.85
CA SER A 305 -9.87 14.08 -3.55
C SER A 305 -8.93 14.18 -4.74
N LEU A 306 -8.02 13.21 -4.89
CA LEU A 306 -7.09 13.12 -6.01
C LEU A 306 -7.33 11.82 -6.79
N ASP A 307 -7.05 11.84 -8.09
CA ASP A 307 -6.93 10.60 -8.85
C ASP A 307 -5.71 9.78 -8.34
N PRO A 308 -5.72 8.44 -8.48
CA PRO A 308 -4.67 7.61 -7.90
C PRO A 308 -3.26 7.97 -8.37
N VAL A 309 -3.08 8.37 -9.63
CA VAL A 309 -1.75 8.68 -10.19
C VAL A 309 -1.19 9.93 -9.51
N THR A 310 -1.98 11.00 -9.45
CA THR A 310 -1.58 12.24 -8.77
C THR A 310 -1.40 12.01 -7.26
N TYR A 311 -2.25 11.19 -6.65
CA TYR A 311 -2.16 10.84 -5.23
C TYR A 311 -0.83 10.15 -4.89
N PHE A 312 -0.48 9.08 -5.63
CA PHE A 312 0.79 8.37 -5.43
C PHE A 312 1.99 9.28 -5.68
N ALA A 313 1.96 10.13 -6.71
CA ALA A 313 3.04 11.07 -6.99
C ALA A 313 3.31 12.02 -5.81
N ARG A 314 2.25 12.48 -5.10
CA ARG A 314 2.40 13.37 -3.95
C ARG A 314 2.92 12.66 -2.70
N ILE A 315 2.41 11.47 -2.39
CA ILE A 315 2.79 10.77 -1.15
C ILE A 315 4.19 10.14 -1.24
N TYR A 316 4.63 9.79 -2.46
CA TYR A 316 5.96 9.26 -2.72
C TYR A 316 6.96 10.34 -3.15
N GLU A 317 6.67 11.63 -2.98
CA GLU A 317 7.75 12.61 -3.09
C GLU A 317 8.59 12.61 -1.82
N VAL A 318 9.86 13.03 -1.89
CA VAL A 318 10.74 13.12 -0.72
C VAL A 318 11.23 14.56 -0.57
N PRO A 319 10.68 15.34 0.39
CA PRO A 319 9.60 14.98 1.33
C PRO A 319 8.22 14.89 0.64
N PRO A 320 7.23 14.18 1.24
CA PRO A 320 5.90 14.06 0.66
C PRO A 320 5.21 15.41 0.44
N LEU A 321 4.53 15.59 -0.69
CA LEU A 321 3.80 16.82 -1.05
C LEU A 321 2.33 16.80 -0.62
N PHE A 322 2.06 16.39 0.62
CA PHE A 322 0.73 16.54 1.23
C PHE A 322 0.87 17.17 2.61
N HIS A 323 -0.21 17.84 3.04
CA HIS A 323 -0.34 18.41 4.38
C HIS A 323 -1.41 17.66 5.17
N GLY A 324 -1.32 17.75 6.50
CA GLY A 324 -2.34 17.19 7.38
C GLY A 324 -2.34 15.66 7.38
N VAL A 325 -3.42 15.08 6.85
CA VAL A 325 -3.73 13.65 6.96
C VAL A 325 -4.14 13.06 5.62
N ILE A 326 -3.71 11.83 5.38
CA ILE A 326 -4.13 11.02 4.25
C ILE A 326 -4.80 9.71 4.70
N LEU A 327 -5.63 9.15 3.83
CA LEU A 327 -6.18 7.81 3.98
C LEU A 327 -5.35 6.81 3.16
N TRP A 328 -4.78 5.81 3.82
CA TRP A 328 -3.88 4.85 3.21
C TRP A 328 -4.19 3.39 3.62
N GLY A 329 -3.42 2.44 3.07
CA GLY A 329 -3.42 1.04 3.46
C GLY A 329 -2.02 0.54 3.79
N VAL A 330 -1.79 0.07 5.01
CA VAL A 330 -0.51 -0.52 5.42
C VAL A 330 -0.51 -2.01 5.10
N ALA A 331 0.46 -2.45 4.30
CA ALA A 331 0.71 -3.86 4.05
C ALA A 331 1.09 -4.57 5.35
N VAL A 332 0.60 -5.79 5.55
CA VAL A 332 0.76 -6.54 6.82
C VAL A 332 1.64 -7.80 6.71
N ALA A 333 2.38 -7.94 5.61
CA ALA A 333 3.06 -9.19 5.23
C ALA A 333 4.44 -9.43 5.86
N ASP A 334 5.25 -8.40 6.16
CA ASP A 334 6.55 -8.55 6.85
C ASP A 334 6.65 -7.58 8.03
N PRO A 335 6.69 -8.08 9.28
CA PRO A 335 6.65 -7.23 10.45
C PRO A 335 7.84 -6.28 10.60
N VAL A 336 9.01 -6.69 10.11
CA VAL A 336 10.23 -5.88 10.24
C VAL A 336 10.36 -4.90 9.08
N GLY A 337 9.91 -5.27 7.88
CA GLY A 337 9.72 -4.37 6.75
C GLY A 337 8.73 -3.26 7.08
N ILE A 338 7.58 -3.56 7.69
CA ILE A 338 6.58 -2.56 8.09
C ILE A 338 7.17 -1.58 9.09
N ILE A 339 7.83 -2.09 10.13
CA ILE A 339 8.50 -1.23 11.10
C ILE A 339 9.49 -0.32 10.39
N ASN A 340 10.42 -0.85 9.59
CA ASN A 340 11.47 -0.03 8.97
C ASN A 340 10.96 0.90 7.84
N SER A 341 9.89 0.51 7.13
CA SER A 341 9.35 1.27 5.99
C SER A 341 8.43 2.40 6.43
N TYR A 342 7.67 2.23 7.51
CA TYR A 342 6.71 3.23 7.98
C TYR A 342 7.14 3.95 9.25
N TYR A 343 8.02 3.35 10.05
CA TYR A 343 8.45 3.90 11.34
C TYR A 343 9.98 3.99 11.41
N LYS A 344 10.52 5.19 11.57
CA LYS A 344 11.96 5.32 11.85
C LYS A 344 12.26 4.68 13.22
N THR A 345 12.81 3.47 13.22
CA THR A 345 13.52 2.96 14.39
C THR A 345 14.85 3.69 14.44
N GLY A 346 15.05 4.49 15.49
CA GLY A 346 16.20 5.38 15.64
C GLY A 346 17.55 4.68 15.70
#